data_AF-A0A1I1ABJ2-F1
#
_entry.id   AF-A0A1I1ABJ2-F1
#
_cell.length_a   1.000
_cell.length_b   1.000
_cell.length_c   1.000
_cell.angle_alpha   90.00
_cell.angle_beta   90.00
_cell.angle_gamma   90.00
#
_symmetry.space_group_name_H-M   'P 1'
#
loop_
_entity.id
_entity.type
_entity.pdbx_description
1 polymer ?
#
loop_
_entity_poly.entity_id
_entity_poly.type
_entity_poly.pdbx_seq_one_letter_code
_entity_poly.pdbx_strand_id
1 'polypeptide(L)' 'MTIEMENFLYELKKQAGQTHVLKDTYESLTPDEQDKVSNLAPSSQPMPPEQHKTIFEWYEQMQKKLGIINKT' A
#
# COMPACT_ATOMS: atom_id res chain seq x y z
N MET A 1 -22.39 3.24 -7.93
CA MET A 1 -21.67 2.73 -6.74
C MET A 1 -22.49 3.11 -5.51
N THR A 2 -22.42 2.37 -4.40
CA THR A 2 -23.01 2.86 -3.14
C THR A 2 -22.03 3.82 -2.45
N ILE A 3 -22.52 4.69 -1.57
CA ILE A 3 -21.69 5.63 -0.80
C ILE A 3 -20.66 4.88 0.04
N GLU A 4 -21.02 3.72 0.59
CA GLU A 4 -20.11 2.89 1.40
C GLU A 4 -18.95 2.35 0.57
N MET A 5 -19.21 1.95 -0.69
CA MET A 5 -18.16 1.47 -1.59
C MET A 5 -17.23 2.61 -2.04
N GLU A 6 -17.76 3.80 -2.27
CA GLU A 6 -16.96 4.99 -2.59
C GLU A 6 -16.07 5.40 -1.41
N ASN A 7 -16.63 5.40 -0.20
CA ASN A 7 -15.87 5.67 1.02
C ASN A 7 -14.77 4.64 1.24
N PHE A 8 -15.07 3.35 1.02
CA PHE A 8 -14.06 2.29 1.13
C PHE A 8 -12.93 2.48 0.12
N LEU A 9 -13.26 2.76 -1.15
CA LEU A 9 -12.26 2.98 -2.18
C LEU A 9 -11.40 4.21 -1.90
N TYR A 10 -12.00 5.27 -1.34
CA TYR A 10 -11.28 6.46 -0.90
C TYR A 10 -10.26 6.14 0.20
N GLU A 11 -10.66 5.42 1.24
CA GLU A 11 -9.73 5.01 2.31
C GLU A 11 -8.68 4.02 1.81
N LEU A 12 -9.03 3.12 0.87
CA LEU A 12 -8.06 2.21 0.25
C LEU A 12 -7.01 2.97 -0.57
N LYS A 13 -7.41 4.00 -1.33
CA LYS A 13 -6.47 4.90 -2.03
C LYS A 13 -5.52 5.57 -1.05
N LYS A 14 -6.05 6.07 0.06
CA LYS A 14 -5.26 6.73 1.10
C LYS A 14 -4.27 5.76 1.74
N GLN A 15 -4.68 4.52 2.03
CA GLN A 15 -3.81 3.46 2.53
C GLN A 15 -2.70 3.12 1.52
N ALA A 16 -3.02 3.05 0.22
CA ALA A 16 -2.02 2.84 -0.82
C ALA A 16 -0.96 3.97 -0.84
N GLY A 17 -1.39 5.22 -0.63
CA GLY A 17 -0.48 6.36 -0.47
C GLY A 17 0.38 6.29 0.79
N GLN A 18 -0.19 5.89 1.93
CA GLN A 18 0.57 5.73 3.18
C GLN A 18 1.63 4.63 3.09
N THR A 19 1.27 3.48 2.50
CA THR A 19 2.21 2.38 2.28
C THR A 19 3.30 2.74 1.27
N HIS A 20 3.00 3.56 0.26
CA HIS A 20 4.01 4.13 -0.64
C HIS A 20 5.04 4.98 0.13
N VAL A 21 4.58 5.92 0.97
CA VAL A 21 5.46 6.76 1.80
C VAL A 21 6.32 5.91 2.74
N LEU A 22 5.73 4.87 3.36
CA LEU A 22 6.46 3.98 4.25
C LEU A 22 7.50 3.15 3.51
N LYS A 23 7.16 2.63 2.31
CA LYS A 23 8.11 1.96 1.41
C LYS A 23 9.30 2.87 1.11
N ASP A 24 9.05 4.10 0.64
CA ASP A 24 10.12 5.01 0.25
C ASP A 24 11.02 5.38 1.45
N THR A 25 10.41 5.57 2.62
CA THR A 25 11.15 5.83 3.85
C THR A 25 12.01 4.63 4.25
N TYR A 26 11.47 3.41 4.16
CA TYR A 26 12.23 2.19 4.43
C TYR A 26 13.38 1.99 3.43
N GLU A 27 13.15 2.23 2.15
CA GLU A 27 14.16 2.10 1.09
C GLU A 27 15.27 3.17 1.22
N SER A 28 14.99 4.30 1.87
CA SER A 28 16.00 5.32 2.16
C SER A 28 16.95 4.97 3.31
N LEU A 29 16.63 3.94 4.11
CA LEU A 29 17.46 3.47 5.21
C LEU A 29 18.72 2.76 4.70
N THR A 30 19.78 2.78 5.51
CA THR A 30 20.95 1.93 5.28
C THR A 30 20.60 0.45 5.46
N PRO A 31 21.40 -0.48 4.90
CA PRO A 31 21.17 -1.92 5.09
C PRO A 31 21.06 -2.33 6.57
N ASP A 32 21.95 -1.83 7.43
CA ASP A 32 21.93 -2.12 8.87
C ASP A 32 20.65 -1.62 9.56
N GLU A 33 20.08 -0.51 9.11
CA GLU A 33 18.82 0.03 9.62
C GLU A 33 17.62 -0.77 9.10
N GLN A 34 17.65 -1.18 7.82
CA GLN A 34 16.64 -2.08 7.25
C GLN A 34 16.59 -3.41 8.00
N ASP A 35 17.76 -3.96 8.37
CA ASP A 35 17.88 -5.18 9.17
C ASP A 35 17.31 -5.00 10.58
N LYS A 36 17.54 -3.85 11.23
CA LYS A 36 16.93 -3.57 12.54
C LYS A 36 15.40 -3.53 12.44
N VAL A 37 14.88 -2.87 11.41
CA VAL A 37 13.43 -2.78 11.19
C VAL A 37 12.83 -4.17 10.91
N SER A 38 13.46 -4.97 10.04
CA SER A 38 12.96 -6.30 9.69
C SER A 38 12.99 -7.26 10.89
N ASN A 39 14.05 -7.22 11.70
CA ASN A 39 14.18 -8.07 12.89
C ASN A 39 13.17 -7.73 14.01
N LEU A 40 12.67 -6.49 14.04
CA LEU A 40 11.67 -6.04 15.01
C LEU A 40 10.23 -6.15 14.50
N ALA A 41 10.04 -6.43 13.21
CA ALA A 41 8.72 -6.58 12.63
C ALA A 41 8.06 -7.89 13.10
N PRO A 42 6.73 -7.92 13.32
CA PRO A 42 6.01 -9.17 13.53
C PRO A 42 6.21 -10.13 12.35
N SER A 43 6.36 -11.44 12.62
CA SER A 43 6.64 -12.44 11.58
C SER A 43 5.55 -12.58 10.52
N SER A 44 4.33 -12.18 10.83
CA SER A 44 3.19 -12.16 9.88
C SER A 44 3.05 -10.84 9.12
N GLN A 45 3.88 -9.84 9.42
CA GLN A 45 3.82 -8.52 8.79
C GLN A 45 4.70 -8.51 7.54
N PRO A 46 4.16 -8.25 6.34
CA PRO A 46 4.99 -8.06 5.15
C PRO A 46 5.92 -6.86 5.33
N MET A 47 7.08 -6.82 4.69
CA MET A 47 7.94 -5.63 4.74
C MET A 47 7.36 -4.48 3.91
N PRO A 48 7.72 -3.20 4.17
CA PRO A 48 7.10 -2.05 3.52
C PRO A 48 6.98 -2.12 1.98
N PRO A 49 7.98 -2.61 1.22
CA PRO A 49 7.82 -2.78 -0.23
C PRO A 49 6.71 -3.77 -0.62
N GLU A 50 6.60 -4.89 0.10
CA GLU A 50 5.58 -5.91 -0.14
C GLU A 50 4.19 -5.45 0.31
N GLN A 51 4.11 -4.73 1.43
CA GLN A 51 2.87 -4.09 1.89
C GLN A 51 2.34 -3.14 0.82
N HIS A 52 3.19 -2.23 0.33
CA HIS A 52 2.80 -1.26 -0.69
C HIS A 52 2.31 -1.96 -1.95
N LYS A 53 3.07 -2.94 -2.46
CA LYS A 53 2.68 -3.72 -3.63
C LYS A 53 1.30 -4.34 -3.47
N THR A 54 1.07 -5.05 -2.35
CA THR A 54 -0.19 -5.75 -2.09
C THR A 54 -1.39 -4.79 -2.03
N ILE A 55 -1.24 -3.66 -1.32
CA ILE A 55 -2.32 -2.68 -1.18
C ILE A 55 -2.57 -1.94 -2.50
N PHE A 56 -1.52 -1.60 -3.24
CA PHE A 56 -1.65 -0.93 -4.53
C PHE A 56 -2.33 -1.83 -5.56
N GLU A 57 -1.93 -3.11 -5.66
CA GLU A 57 -2.59 -4.09 -6.53
C GLU A 57 -4.07 -4.27 -6.18
N TRP A 58 -4.43 -4.28 -4.88
CA TRP A 58 -5.83 -4.33 -4.46
C TRP A 58 -6.60 -3.09 -4.93
N TYR A 59 -6.03 -1.90 -4.73
CA TYR A 59 -6.62 -0.64 -5.19
C TYR A 59 -6.84 -0.64 -6.70
N GLU A 60 -5.84 -1.01 -7.50
CA GLU A 60 -5.95 -1.08 -8.96
C GLU A 60 -7.05 -2.06 -9.41
N GLN A 61 -7.13 -3.25 -8.80
CA GLN A 61 -8.17 -4.22 -9.11
C GLN A 61 -9.57 -3.69 -8.81
N MET A 62 -9.74 -2.94 -7.73
CA MET A 62 -11.01 -2.29 -7.41
C MET A 62 -11.35 -1.21 -8.44
N GLN A 63 -10.41 -0.34 -8.79
CA GLN A 63 -10.63 0.68 -9.83
C GLN A 63 -11.03 0.06 -11.16
N LYS A 64 -10.37 -1.05 -11.55
CA LYS A 64 -10.69 -1.80 -12.77
C LYS A 64 -12.09 -2.40 -12.75
N LYS A 65 -12.46 -3.10 -11.66
CA LYS A 65 -13.79 -3.71 -11.53
C LYS A 65 -14.93 -2.69 -11.49
N LEU A 66 -14.66 -1.50 -10.94
CA LEU A 66 -15.65 -0.44 -10.81
C LEU A 66 -15.70 0.49 -12.03
N GLY A 67 -14.87 0.26 -13.05
CA GLY A 67 -14.84 1.08 -14.27
C GLY A 67 -14.31 2.49 -14.07
N ILE A 68 -13.47 2.71 -13.05
CA ILE A 68 -12.94 4.02 -12.65
C ILE A 68 -11.64 4.37 -13.41
N ILE A 69 -11.15 3.47 -14.27
CA ILE A 69 -9.93 3.70 -15.05
C ILE A 69 -10.15 4.87 -16.01
N ASN A 70 -9.73 6.06 -15.59
CA ASN A 70 -9.43 7.16 -16.47
C ASN A 70 -8.23 6.73 -17.33
N LYS A 71 -8.43 6.69 -18.65
CA LYS A 71 -7.32 6.72 -19.61
C LYS A 71 -6.47 7.95 -19.27
N THR A 72 -5.23 7.71 -18.87
CA THR A 72 -4.18 8.73 -18.90
C THR A 72 -3.25 8.35 -20.03
#